data_AF-A0A832HU04-F1
#
_entry.id   AF-A0A832HU04-F1
#
_cell.length_a   1.000
_cell.length_b   1.000
_cell.length_c   1.000
_cell.angle_alpha   90.00
_cell.angle_beta   90.00
_cell.angle_gamma   90.00
#
_symmetry.space_group_name_H-M   'P 1'
#
loop_
_entity.id
_entity.type
_entity.pdbx_description
1 polymer ?
#
loop_
_entity_poly.entity_id
_entity_poly.type
_entity_poly.pdbx_seq_one_letter_code
_entity_poly.pdbx_strand_id
1 'polypeptide(L)'
;MNLHYTVREARSGKLVCSEQRAGALMPTGQSSARIETELSIDRARHWSPEDPFLYELIVSNGSDAVRTRFGMRTFGFEPGGKYALLNGKRYFLRGSNFTTYRFFEDAERGDKPWRADWVRRLHRKVKGMHWNSLRYCIGFPPDFWYDIADEEGILIQDEFPIWTLGEDPEKLQADKIIPEYTEWMQERWNHPCVVIWDAQNESSIKATGEALRAVRALDLSNRPWENGWGEPQAPTDCTEAHPYLMIGLFNPAWGNSNFAGLKDMPNVSGKPPLNPEQRKIPVPIIINEYAWLWLTRNGEPTCLTGPVYEKLLGAGATVAQRRTFYAKTLAAKTEFWRAHRECAGVLHFCTLGYSRPGDQPRPVGGATSDHWIDVEQLKFEPNFERYVRDAFSPIGVMLDFWDDTIPAGSERTVRVYVINDLEPEWKGKVRLRVANQAGKRLSEKVQPCHVTSFGQRILEFKFTFPCTAGAYTLIAELDGKGHQVRSIRDFNITSAQ
;
A
#
# COMPACT_ATOMS: atom_id res chain seq x y z
N MET A 1 -25.81 -1.17 40.55
CA MET A 1 -25.82 -0.02 39.62
C MET A 1 -26.27 -0.54 38.26
N ASN A 2 -27.25 0.08 37.62
CA ASN A 2 -27.70 -0.37 36.30
C ASN A 2 -26.84 0.29 35.21
N LEU A 3 -26.49 -0.49 34.18
CA LEU A 3 -25.82 0.00 32.98
C LEU A 3 -26.82 0.12 31.85
N HIS A 4 -26.73 1.22 31.12
CA HIS A 4 -27.52 1.55 29.95
C HIS A 4 -26.62 1.50 28.73
N TYR A 5 -26.97 0.64 27.78
CA TYR A 5 -26.29 0.46 26.52
C TYR A 5 -27.14 1.11 25.43
N THR A 6 -26.52 1.94 24.60
CA THR A 6 -27.18 2.57 23.46
C THR A 6 -26.27 2.44 22.25
N VAL A 7 -26.76 1.81 21.18
CA VAL A 7 -26.10 1.80 19.88
C VAL A 7 -26.87 2.72 18.96
N ARG A 8 -26.17 3.63 18.29
CA ARG A 8 -26.72 4.53 17.28
C ARG A 8 -25.81 4.64 16.07
N GLU A 9 -26.37 5.05 14.94
CA GLU A 9 -25.57 5.44 13.78
C GLU A 9 -24.73 6.68 14.13
N ALA A 10 -23.41 6.62 13.97
CA ALA A 10 -22.51 7.68 14.43
C ALA A 10 -22.78 9.03 13.76
N ARG A 11 -23.16 9.00 12.47
CA ARG A 11 -23.40 10.22 11.68
C ARG A 11 -24.80 10.79 11.82
N SER A 12 -25.83 9.95 11.76
CA SER A 12 -27.23 10.41 11.77
C SER A 12 -27.80 10.53 13.19
N GLY A 13 -27.17 9.90 14.17
CA GLY A 13 -27.67 9.78 15.54
C GLY A 13 -28.87 8.84 15.67
N LYS A 14 -29.31 8.19 14.59
CA LYS A 14 -30.46 7.27 14.59
C LYS A 14 -30.18 6.11 15.55
N LEU A 15 -31.11 5.91 16.49
CA LEU A 15 -31.07 4.78 17.42
C LEU A 15 -31.16 3.45 16.66
N VAL A 16 -30.27 2.53 16.98
CA VAL A 16 -30.20 1.18 16.41
C VAL A 16 -30.72 0.17 17.43
N CYS A 17 -30.19 0.18 18.65
CA CYS A 17 -30.73 -0.58 19.77
C CYS A 17 -30.39 0.10 21.11
N SER A 18 -31.16 -0.23 22.15
CA SER A 18 -30.83 0.18 23.52
C SER A 18 -31.29 -0.90 24.49
N GLU A 19 -30.48 -1.14 25.50
CA GLU A 19 -30.74 -2.12 26.55
C GLU A 19 -30.31 -1.59 27.91
N GLN A 20 -30.99 -2.04 28.96
CA GLN A 20 -30.57 -1.86 30.33
C GLN A 20 -30.23 -3.23 30.92
N ARG A 21 -29.11 -3.31 31.64
CA ARG A 21 -28.70 -4.51 32.38
C ARG A 21 -28.25 -4.12 33.79
N ALA A 22 -28.40 -5.05 34.73
CA ALA A 22 -27.76 -4.89 36.03
C ALA A 22 -26.24 -4.95 35.85
N GLY A 23 -25.52 -3.97 36.39
CA GLY A 23 -24.05 -4.02 36.45
C GLY A 23 -23.57 -5.12 37.38
N ALA A 24 -22.29 -5.51 37.25
CA ALA A 24 -21.68 -6.47 38.17
C ALA A 24 -21.45 -5.86 39.55
N LEU A 25 -21.63 -6.70 40.59
CA LEU A 25 -21.10 -6.39 41.92
C LEU A 25 -19.58 -6.53 41.88
N MET A 26 -18.87 -5.54 42.42
CA MET A 26 -17.41 -5.59 42.55
C MET A 26 -17.02 -6.76 43.47
N PRO A 27 -16.22 -7.74 42.99
CA PRO A 27 -15.72 -8.80 43.85
C PRO A 27 -14.87 -8.23 44.98
N THR A 28 -15.02 -8.78 46.19
CA THR A 28 -14.26 -8.34 47.37
C THR A 28 -12.76 -8.42 47.08
N GLY A 29 -12.05 -7.29 47.25
CA GLY A 29 -10.60 -7.21 47.03
C GLY A 29 -10.15 -6.94 45.59
N GLN A 30 -11.08 -6.75 44.64
CA GLN A 30 -10.75 -6.34 43.27
C GLN A 30 -11.02 -4.84 43.05
N SER A 31 -10.20 -4.20 42.21
CA SER A 31 -10.35 -2.80 41.80
C SER A 31 -11.16 -2.62 40.50
N SER A 32 -11.42 -3.70 39.76
CA SER A 32 -12.28 -3.72 38.57
C SER A 32 -13.04 -5.04 38.43
N ALA A 33 -14.13 -5.05 37.66
CA ALA A 33 -14.89 -6.24 37.28
C ALA A 33 -15.17 -6.21 35.78
N ARG A 34 -15.02 -7.36 35.09
CA ARG A 34 -15.35 -7.50 33.66
C ARG A 34 -16.84 -7.80 33.51
N ILE A 35 -17.50 -7.04 32.63
CA ILE A 35 -18.90 -7.24 32.25
C ILE A 35 -18.92 -7.56 30.77
N GLU A 36 -19.60 -8.65 30.40
CA GLU A 36 -19.86 -9.02 29.02
C GLU A 36 -21.35 -8.85 28.74
N THR A 37 -21.67 -8.27 27.59
CA THR A 37 -23.05 -8.03 27.17
C THR A 37 -23.13 -8.21 25.68
N GLU A 38 -24.11 -9.00 25.25
CA GLU A 38 -24.40 -9.21 23.85
C GLU A 38 -25.54 -8.27 23.43
N LEU A 39 -25.28 -7.47 22.40
CA LEU A 39 -26.25 -6.54 21.82
C LEU A 39 -26.52 -6.96 20.37
N SER A 40 -27.78 -7.25 20.04
CA SER A 40 -28.15 -7.58 18.67
C SER A 40 -28.30 -6.31 17.81
N ILE A 41 -27.69 -6.33 16.62
CA ILE A 41 -27.85 -5.30 15.58
C ILE A 41 -28.45 -5.96 14.35
N ASP A 42 -29.76 -5.83 14.19
CA ASP A 42 -30.46 -6.39 13.04
C ASP A 42 -30.09 -5.67 11.75
N ARG A 43 -29.78 -6.46 10.70
CA ARG A 43 -29.45 -5.96 9.36
C ARG A 43 -28.36 -4.89 9.39
N ALA A 44 -27.29 -5.15 10.14
CA ALA A 44 -26.14 -4.27 10.24
C ALA A 44 -25.64 -3.84 8.85
N ARG A 45 -25.56 -2.54 8.60
CA ARG A 45 -24.80 -1.97 7.48
C ARG A 45 -23.31 -2.14 7.75
N HIS A 46 -22.61 -2.77 6.82
CA HIS A 46 -21.19 -3.07 6.97
C HIS A 46 -20.31 -1.88 6.61
N TRP A 47 -19.18 -1.77 7.31
CA TRP A 47 -18.11 -0.83 7.00
C TRP A 47 -17.25 -1.37 5.85
N SER A 48 -16.85 -0.49 4.94
CA SER A 48 -15.88 -0.73 3.87
C SER A 48 -15.24 0.59 3.42
N PRO A 49 -14.12 0.59 2.68
CA PRO A 49 -13.54 1.82 2.12
C PRO A 49 -14.49 2.63 1.23
N GLU A 50 -15.41 1.97 0.54
CA GLU A 50 -16.43 2.58 -0.31
C GLU A 50 -17.68 3.04 0.45
N ASP A 51 -17.95 2.40 1.59
CA ASP A 51 -19.05 2.73 2.50
C ASP A 51 -18.56 2.72 3.96
N PRO A 52 -17.89 3.78 4.44
CA PRO A 52 -17.30 3.84 5.77
C PRO A 52 -18.36 4.10 6.86
N PHE A 53 -19.34 3.20 6.94
CA PHE A 53 -20.45 3.33 7.88
C PHE A 53 -20.04 2.99 9.30
N LEU A 54 -20.32 3.90 10.24
CA LEU A 54 -19.93 3.77 11.64
C LEU A 54 -21.13 3.83 12.57
N TYR A 55 -21.07 3.04 13.63
CA TYR A 55 -21.94 3.10 14.80
C TYR A 55 -21.19 3.74 15.97
N GLU A 56 -21.93 4.16 16.99
CA GLU A 56 -21.40 4.57 18.29
C GLU A 56 -22.12 3.76 19.38
N LEU A 57 -21.34 3.08 20.20
CA LEU A 57 -21.80 2.48 21.45
C LEU A 57 -21.60 3.48 22.59
N ILE A 58 -22.66 3.71 23.36
CA ILE A 58 -22.64 4.51 24.58
C ILE A 58 -23.01 3.57 25.73
N VAL A 59 -22.13 3.46 26.72
CA VAL A 59 -22.38 2.72 27.96
C VAL A 59 -22.41 3.72 29.10
N SER A 60 -23.52 3.81 29.82
CA SER A 60 -23.69 4.77 30.91
C SER A 60 -24.28 4.14 32.17
N ASN A 61 -23.90 4.65 33.34
CA ASN A 61 -24.53 4.31 34.62
C ASN A 61 -25.49 5.40 35.15
N GLY A 62 -25.78 6.42 34.32
CA GLY A 62 -26.57 7.60 34.67
C GLY A 62 -25.77 8.78 35.24
N SER A 63 -24.59 8.53 35.80
CA SER A 63 -23.66 9.58 36.29
C SER A 63 -22.44 9.81 35.39
N ASP A 64 -22.05 8.78 34.64
CA ASP A 64 -20.90 8.78 33.73
C ASP A 64 -21.23 7.96 32.47
N ALA A 65 -20.48 8.17 31.39
CA ALA A 65 -20.63 7.46 30.14
C ALA A 65 -19.32 7.31 29.35
N VAL A 66 -19.10 6.10 28.82
CA VAL A 66 -18.05 5.82 27.84
C VAL A 66 -18.66 5.70 26.45
N ARG A 67 -17.94 6.22 25.45
CA ARG A 67 -18.36 6.24 24.05
C ARG A 67 -17.29 5.60 23.19
N THR A 68 -17.70 4.70 22.30
CA THR A 68 -16.79 4.03 21.38
C THR A 68 -17.43 3.96 20.01
N ARG A 69 -16.73 4.47 19.00
CA ARG A 69 -17.13 4.29 17.60
C ARG A 69 -16.60 2.97 17.07
N PHE A 70 -17.38 2.34 16.21
CA PHE A 70 -17.01 1.06 15.60
C PHE A 70 -17.71 0.88 14.25
N GLY A 71 -17.18 -0.03 13.44
CA GLY A 71 -17.78 -0.43 12.17
C GLY A 71 -17.95 -1.94 12.12
N MET A 72 -19.05 -2.41 11.51
CA MET A 72 -19.32 -3.84 11.36
C MET A 72 -18.63 -4.34 10.09
N ARG A 73 -17.60 -5.18 10.20
CA ARG A 73 -16.95 -5.78 9.04
C ARG A 73 -16.30 -7.11 9.38
N THR A 74 -16.06 -7.95 8.37
CA THR A 74 -15.08 -9.05 8.46
C THR A 74 -13.90 -8.77 7.54
N PHE A 75 -12.68 -9.11 7.98
CA PHE A 75 -11.49 -9.07 7.15
C PHE A 75 -10.65 -10.32 7.38
N GLY A 76 -10.07 -10.85 6.31
CA GLY A 76 -9.19 -12.01 6.37
C GLY A 76 -8.65 -12.33 5.00
N PHE A 77 -8.22 -13.58 4.82
CA PHE A 77 -7.73 -14.06 3.54
C PHE A 77 -8.46 -15.32 3.08
N GLU A 78 -8.51 -15.52 1.76
CA GLU A 78 -9.07 -16.73 1.15
C GLU A 78 -8.23 -17.95 1.59
N PRO A 79 -8.82 -18.97 2.25
CA PRO A 79 -8.07 -20.14 2.71
C PRO A 79 -7.35 -20.85 1.56
N GLY A 80 -6.02 -20.97 1.66
CA GLY A 80 -5.17 -21.54 0.61
C GLY A 80 -5.11 -20.73 -0.69
N GLY A 81 -5.77 -19.57 -0.72
CA GLY A 81 -5.78 -18.64 -1.84
C GLY A 81 -4.74 -17.53 -1.68
N LYS A 82 -4.84 -16.53 -2.55
CA LYS A 82 -3.93 -15.37 -2.59
C LYS A 82 -4.65 -14.02 -2.46
N TYR A 83 -5.95 -14.04 -2.19
CA TYR A 83 -6.78 -12.85 -2.12
C TYR A 83 -7.13 -12.51 -0.67
N ALA A 84 -7.11 -11.22 -0.34
CA ALA A 84 -7.79 -10.75 0.86
C ALA A 84 -9.31 -10.79 0.66
N LEU A 85 -10.03 -10.95 1.76
CA LEU A 85 -11.48 -10.97 1.84
C LEU A 85 -11.94 -9.82 2.75
N LEU A 86 -12.82 -8.96 2.25
CA LEU A 86 -13.52 -7.94 3.03
C LEU A 86 -15.03 -8.23 2.94
N ASN A 87 -15.69 -8.41 4.08
CA ASN A 87 -17.12 -8.74 4.16
C ASN A 87 -17.48 -9.98 3.32
N GLY A 88 -16.60 -11.00 3.32
CA GLY A 88 -16.75 -12.25 2.58
C GLY A 88 -16.48 -12.16 1.08
N LYS A 89 -16.06 -11.00 0.55
CA LYS A 89 -15.77 -10.79 -0.87
C LYS A 89 -14.30 -10.51 -1.10
N ARG A 90 -13.75 -10.96 -2.23
CA ARG A 90 -12.38 -10.62 -2.64
C ARG A 90 -12.18 -9.12 -2.64
N TYR A 91 -11.01 -8.67 -2.18
CA TYR A 91 -10.67 -7.26 -2.11
C TYR A 91 -9.16 -7.10 -2.31
N PHE A 92 -8.75 -6.36 -3.34
CA PHE A 92 -7.32 -6.15 -3.62
C PHE A 92 -6.81 -4.89 -2.92
N LEU A 93 -5.74 -5.02 -2.15
CA LEU A 93 -5.16 -3.91 -1.39
C LEU A 93 -4.24 -3.07 -2.29
N ARG A 94 -4.58 -1.80 -2.46
CA ARG A 94 -3.79 -0.82 -3.22
C ARG A 94 -3.40 0.29 -2.27
N GLY A 95 -2.11 0.62 -2.20
CA GLY A 95 -1.73 1.59 -1.19
C GLY A 95 -0.32 2.10 -1.20
N SER A 96 0.06 2.61 -0.04
CA SER A 96 1.40 3.06 0.26
C SER A 96 1.68 3.00 1.77
N ASN A 97 2.82 3.54 2.17
CA ASN A 97 3.34 3.52 3.53
C ASN A 97 3.38 4.93 4.11
N PHE A 98 2.98 5.05 5.37
CA PHE A 98 3.22 6.21 6.21
C PHE A 98 4.28 5.83 7.25
N THR A 99 5.50 6.31 7.03
CA THR A 99 6.64 6.13 7.93
C THR A 99 6.60 7.18 9.03
N THR A 100 5.78 6.96 10.07
CA THR A 100 5.34 8.04 10.95
C THR A 100 6.50 8.67 11.71
N TYR A 101 7.37 7.88 12.35
CA TYR A 101 8.50 8.47 13.08
C TYR A 101 9.48 9.16 12.13
N ARG A 102 9.69 8.64 10.90
CA ARG A 102 10.49 9.36 9.91
C ARG A 102 9.88 10.73 9.57
N PHE A 103 8.57 10.80 9.34
CA PHE A 103 7.89 12.09 9.12
C PHE A 103 7.96 12.99 10.35
N PHE A 104 7.99 12.44 11.56
CA PHE A 104 8.12 13.22 12.79
C PHE A 104 9.47 13.92 12.92
N GLU A 105 10.50 13.37 12.29
CA GLU A 105 11.82 13.97 12.20
C GLU A 105 12.01 14.86 10.95
N ASP A 106 10.94 15.16 10.20
CA ASP A 106 10.97 16.08 9.06
C ASP A 106 10.83 17.54 9.51
N ALA A 107 11.69 18.42 9.01
CA ALA A 107 11.65 19.84 9.35
C ALA A 107 10.36 20.55 8.87
N GLU A 108 9.79 20.14 7.74
CA GLU A 108 8.54 20.70 7.20
C GLU A 108 7.29 20.14 7.87
N ARG A 109 7.41 19.09 8.69
CA ARG A 109 6.29 18.49 9.43
C ARG A 109 5.49 19.54 10.20
N GLY A 110 6.16 20.45 10.90
CA GLY A 110 5.52 21.47 11.73
C GLY A 110 4.51 20.88 12.72
N ASP A 111 3.32 21.47 12.81
CA ASP A 111 2.18 21.00 13.60
C ASP A 111 1.20 20.11 12.81
N LYS A 112 1.50 19.82 11.52
CA LYS A 112 0.58 19.14 10.58
C LYS A 112 -0.01 17.83 11.14
N PRO A 113 0.77 16.94 11.78
CA PRO A 113 0.24 15.68 12.29
C PRO A 113 -0.82 15.83 13.38
N TRP A 114 -0.95 16.99 14.01
CA TRP A 114 -1.92 17.26 15.06
C TRP A 114 -3.13 18.08 14.58
N ARG A 115 -3.19 18.42 13.29
CA ARG A 115 -4.33 19.14 12.70
C ARG A 115 -5.27 18.15 12.02
N ALA A 116 -6.40 17.85 12.65
CA ALA A 116 -7.40 16.91 12.12
C ALA A 116 -7.80 17.17 10.66
N ASP A 117 -7.99 18.43 10.28
CA ASP A 117 -8.33 18.78 8.90
C ASP A 117 -7.22 18.45 7.90
N TRP A 118 -5.95 18.62 8.29
CA TRP A 118 -4.81 18.27 7.43
C TRP A 118 -4.73 16.76 7.24
N VAL A 119 -4.88 15.99 8.33
CA VAL A 119 -4.88 14.51 8.29
C VAL A 119 -6.04 13.98 7.44
N ARG A 120 -7.23 14.58 7.55
CA ARG A 120 -8.38 14.25 6.70
C ARG A 120 -8.12 14.55 5.23
N ARG A 121 -7.53 15.70 4.91
CA ARG A 121 -7.14 16.01 3.52
C ARG A 121 -6.06 15.06 3.00
N LEU A 122 -5.10 14.66 3.84
CA LEU A 122 -4.08 13.68 3.50
C LEU A 122 -4.72 12.34 3.11
N HIS A 123 -5.62 11.81 3.94
CA HIS A 123 -6.35 10.57 3.65
C HIS A 123 -7.20 10.68 2.37
N ARG A 124 -7.84 11.83 2.12
CA ARG A 124 -8.57 12.07 0.85
C ARG A 124 -7.63 12.14 -0.36
N LYS A 125 -6.46 12.75 -0.21
CA LYS A 125 -5.46 12.87 -1.28
C LYS A 125 -4.91 11.50 -1.67
N VAL A 126 -4.67 10.61 -0.71
CA VAL A 126 -4.28 9.22 -1.01
C VAL A 126 -5.40 8.42 -1.68
N LYS A 127 -6.68 8.60 -1.30
CA LYS A 127 -7.80 7.98 -2.05
C LYS A 127 -7.85 8.46 -3.50
N GLY A 128 -7.46 9.71 -3.75
CA GLY A 128 -7.30 10.26 -5.10
C GLY A 128 -6.33 9.47 -5.99
N MET A 129 -5.39 8.72 -5.41
CA MET A 129 -4.46 7.82 -6.10
C MET A 129 -5.03 6.42 -6.36
N HIS A 130 -6.32 6.19 -6.08
CA HIS A 130 -6.99 4.87 -6.08
C HIS A 130 -6.49 3.91 -4.99
N TRP A 131 -5.85 4.46 -3.95
CA TRP A 131 -5.45 3.70 -2.78
C TRP A 131 -6.63 3.51 -1.82
N ASN A 132 -6.74 2.29 -1.30
CA ASN A 132 -7.72 1.87 -0.31
C ASN A 132 -7.07 1.28 0.95
N SER A 133 -5.74 1.12 0.94
CA SER A 133 -4.95 0.60 2.05
C SER A 133 -3.74 1.49 2.34
N LEU A 134 -3.33 1.58 3.59
CA LEU A 134 -2.07 2.16 4.02
C LEU A 134 -1.41 1.23 5.03
N ARG A 135 -0.08 1.20 5.03
CA ARG A 135 0.70 0.67 6.14
C ARG A 135 1.17 1.83 7.00
N TYR A 136 0.80 1.85 8.27
CA TYR A 136 1.39 2.74 9.26
C TYR A 136 2.62 2.01 9.79
N CYS A 137 3.79 2.39 9.27
CA CYS A 137 5.06 1.70 9.50
C CYS A 137 6.07 2.57 10.23
N ILE A 138 7.04 1.94 10.90
CA ILE A 138 8.14 2.63 11.57
C ILE A 138 7.58 3.74 12.50
N GLY A 139 6.58 3.39 13.29
CA GLY A 139 6.00 4.24 14.33
C GLY A 139 4.51 4.57 14.17
N PHE A 140 3.90 4.93 15.29
CA PHE A 140 2.47 5.21 15.37
C PHE A 140 2.14 6.68 15.15
N PRO A 141 1.07 7.00 14.40
CA PRO A 141 0.48 8.33 14.40
C PRO A 141 -0.35 8.58 15.66
N PRO A 142 -0.73 9.84 15.94
CA PRO A 142 -1.70 10.17 16.99
C PRO A 142 -3.02 9.43 16.78
N ASP A 143 -3.68 9.00 17.86
CA ASP A 143 -4.83 8.10 17.81
C ASP A 143 -6.00 8.61 16.96
N PHE A 144 -6.22 9.93 16.90
CA PHE A 144 -7.28 10.51 16.07
C PHE A 144 -7.06 10.29 14.55
N TRP A 145 -5.89 9.79 14.12
CA TRP A 145 -5.68 9.37 12.73
C TRP A 145 -6.48 8.13 12.38
N TYR A 146 -6.61 7.16 13.31
CA TYR A 146 -7.42 5.96 13.10
C TYR A 146 -8.91 6.32 13.03
N ASP A 147 -9.35 7.25 13.87
CA ASP A 147 -10.68 7.86 13.79
C ASP A 147 -10.97 8.46 12.41
N ILE A 148 -10.00 9.19 11.83
CA ILE A 148 -10.14 9.76 10.48
C ILE A 148 -10.07 8.66 9.41
N ALA A 149 -9.23 7.64 9.58
CA ALA A 149 -9.13 6.52 8.64
C ALA A 149 -10.42 5.68 8.61
N ASP A 150 -11.07 5.51 9.75
CA ASP A 150 -12.40 4.90 9.87
C ASP A 150 -13.44 5.68 9.08
N GLU A 151 -13.46 7.00 9.22
CA GLU A 151 -14.43 7.89 8.57
C GLU A 151 -14.19 8.05 7.07
N GLU A 152 -12.92 8.17 6.66
CA GLU A 152 -12.55 8.35 5.26
C GLU A 152 -12.49 7.01 4.53
N GLY A 153 -12.59 5.88 5.23
CA GLY A 153 -12.64 4.54 4.63
C GLY A 153 -11.30 4.14 4.03
N ILE A 154 -10.32 3.86 4.88
CA ILE A 154 -9.00 3.35 4.52
C ILE A 154 -8.72 2.09 5.35
N LEU A 155 -8.16 1.05 4.74
CA LEU A 155 -7.67 -0.14 5.43
C LEU A 155 -6.26 0.12 5.95
N ILE A 156 -5.97 -0.20 7.21
CA ILE A 156 -4.69 0.01 7.85
C ILE A 156 -4.05 -1.34 8.18
N GLN A 157 -2.86 -1.56 7.63
CA GLN A 157 -1.87 -2.48 8.19
C GLN A 157 -1.12 -1.69 9.26
N ASP A 158 -1.36 -2.00 10.52
CA ASP A 158 -0.80 -1.28 11.66
C ASP A 158 0.44 -2.01 12.15
N GLU A 159 1.61 -1.38 12.07
CA GLU A 159 2.89 -2.01 12.39
C GLU A 159 3.41 -1.54 13.76
N PHE A 160 3.77 -2.50 14.59
CA PHE A 160 4.53 -2.23 15.81
C PHE A 160 5.99 -1.89 15.47
N PRO A 161 6.58 -0.81 16.03
CA PRO A 161 7.84 -0.22 15.55
C PRO A 161 9.10 -0.99 15.99
N ILE A 162 9.15 -2.29 15.73
CA ILE A 162 10.34 -3.12 15.84
C ILE A 162 10.97 -3.23 14.45
N TRP A 163 12.16 -2.66 14.29
CA TRP A 163 12.92 -2.73 13.05
C TRP A 163 14.42 -2.84 13.33
N THR A 164 14.98 -4.02 13.05
CA THR A 164 16.36 -4.34 13.42
C THR A 164 17.20 -4.87 12.25
N LEU A 165 16.61 -5.00 11.04
CA LEU A 165 17.28 -5.42 9.79
C LEU A 165 18.01 -6.77 9.89
N GLY A 166 17.65 -7.61 10.87
CA GLY A 166 18.26 -8.92 11.13
C GLY A 166 19.34 -8.93 12.20
N GLU A 167 19.75 -7.78 12.73
CA GLU A 167 20.58 -7.69 13.92
C GLU A 167 19.66 -7.45 15.12
N ASP A 168 19.61 -8.32 16.12
CA ASP A 168 18.83 -8.06 17.36
C ASP A 168 19.80 -7.76 18.52
N PRO A 169 20.40 -6.55 18.55
CA PRO A 169 21.40 -6.21 19.56
C PRO A 169 20.78 -6.13 20.96
N GLU A 170 19.51 -5.75 21.04
CA GLU A 170 18.76 -5.64 22.30
C GLU A 170 18.32 -7.00 22.83
N LYS A 171 18.37 -8.05 21.99
CA LYS A 171 17.93 -9.42 22.31
C LYS A 171 16.51 -9.38 22.85
N LEU A 172 15.59 -8.86 22.03
CA LEU A 172 14.21 -8.67 22.43
C LEU A 172 13.61 -9.97 22.96
N GLN A 173 12.88 -9.87 24.07
CA GLN A 173 12.28 -11.01 24.76
C GLN A 173 10.76 -10.91 24.73
N ALA A 174 10.10 -12.05 24.52
CA ALA A 174 8.65 -12.09 24.37
C ALA A 174 7.92 -11.56 25.62
N ASP A 175 8.44 -11.80 26.83
CA ASP A 175 7.84 -11.33 28.09
C ASP A 175 7.80 -9.79 28.21
N LYS A 176 8.66 -9.08 27.45
CA LYS A 176 8.66 -7.62 27.36
C LYS A 176 7.75 -7.10 26.24
N ILE A 177 7.69 -7.83 25.12
CA ILE A 177 6.85 -7.45 23.97
C ILE A 177 5.36 -7.68 24.27
N ILE A 178 5.01 -8.77 24.99
CA ILE A 178 3.62 -9.13 25.29
C ILE A 178 2.80 -7.98 25.92
N PRO A 179 3.25 -7.32 27.00
CA PRO A 179 2.48 -6.20 27.56
C PRO A 179 2.33 -5.04 26.57
N GLU A 180 3.37 -4.70 25.79
CA GLU A 180 3.30 -3.61 24.81
C GLU A 180 2.36 -3.92 23.64
N TYR A 181 2.39 -5.14 23.11
CA TYR A 181 1.42 -5.57 22.10
C TYR A 181 0.00 -5.60 22.66
N THR A 182 -0.17 -5.98 23.93
CA THR A 182 -1.48 -5.99 24.59
C THR A 182 -2.07 -4.58 24.64
N GLU A 183 -1.28 -3.60 25.09
CA GLU A 183 -1.71 -2.20 25.15
C GLU A 183 -1.98 -1.63 23.74
N TRP A 184 -1.05 -1.86 22.80
CA TRP A 184 -1.18 -1.42 21.42
C TRP A 184 -2.46 -1.92 20.74
N MET A 185 -2.80 -3.20 20.93
CA MET A 185 -4.02 -3.80 20.41
C MET A 185 -5.27 -3.24 21.09
N GLN A 186 -5.25 -3.08 22.42
CA GLN A 186 -6.40 -2.56 23.19
C GLN A 186 -6.78 -1.14 22.80
N GLU A 187 -5.80 -0.30 22.45
CA GLU A 187 -6.05 1.05 21.98
C GLU A 187 -6.74 1.07 20.61
N ARG A 188 -6.51 0.06 19.76
CA ARG A 188 -6.81 0.15 18.32
C ARG A 188 -7.82 -0.87 17.79
N TRP A 189 -8.13 -1.94 18.51
CA TRP A 189 -9.02 -3.02 18.07
C TRP A 189 -10.47 -2.62 17.76
N ASN A 190 -10.92 -1.44 18.23
CA ASN A 190 -12.26 -0.92 17.97
C ASN A 190 -12.34 -0.17 16.63
N HIS A 191 -11.20 0.19 16.04
CA HIS A 191 -11.15 0.83 14.74
C HIS A 191 -11.39 -0.20 13.62
N PRO A 192 -12.48 -0.08 12.82
CA PRO A 192 -12.69 -0.96 11.67
C PRO A 192 -11.63 -0.78 10.58
N CYS A 193 -10.95 0.37 10.52
CA CYS A 193 -9.86 0.61 9.57
C CYS A 193 -8.68 -0.33 9.79
N VAL A 194 -8.35 -0.68 11.03
CA VAL A 194 -7.26 -1.61 11.34
C VAL A 194 -7.66 -3.01 10.88
N VAL A 195 -6.91 -3.58 9.94
CA VAL A 195 -7.26 -4.84 9.27
C VAL A 195 -6.19 -5.92 9.43
N ILE A 196 -4.94 -5.52 9.62
CA ILE A 196 -3.79 -6.40 9.79
C ILE A 196 -2.96 -5.83 10.93
N TRP A 197 -2.57 -6.68 11.88
CA TRP A 197 -1.54 -6.39 12.86
C TRP A 197 -0.19 -6.81 12.31
N ASP A 198 0.75 -5.89 12.20
CA ASP A 198 2.10 -6.14 11.70
C ASP A 198 3.08 -6.04 12.88
N ALA A 199 3.76 -7.15 13.18
CA ALA A 199 4.54 -7.30 14.40
C ALA A 199 5.91 -6.60 14.34
N GLN A 200 6.48 -6.45 13.14
CA GLN A 200 7.84 -5.92 12.94
C GLN A 200 8.10 -5.63 11.46
N ASN A 201 8.90 -4.61 11.18
CA ASN A 201 9.39 -4.34 9.81
C ASN A 201 10.72 -5.05 9.54
N GLU A 202 10.88 -5.70 8.39
CA GLU A 202 12.17 -6.17 7.84
C GLU A 202 13.06 -6.90 8.85
N SER A 203 12.44 -7.65 9.76
CA SER A 203 13.11 -8.30 10.89
C SER A 203 12.58 -9.71 11.05
N SER A 204 13.43 -10.60 11.56
CA SER A 204 13.10 -12.03 11.75
C SER A 204 13.34 -12.45 13.19
N ILE A 205 12.80 -11.68 14.12
CA ILE A 205 12.97 -11.89 15.56
C ILE A 205 12.06 -13.03 16.01
N LYS A 206 12.58 -14.00 16.77
CA LYS A 206 11.78 -15.12 17.26
C LYS A 206 10.75 -14.67 18.32
N ALA A 207 11.16 -13.72 19.17
CA ALA A 207 10.36 -13.23 20.29
C ALA A 207 9.07 -12.51 19.84
N THR A 208 9.05 -11.83 18.70
CA THR A 208 7.82 -11.23 18.14
C THR A 208 6.80 -12.32 17.82
N GLY A 209 7.24 -13.42 17.19
CA GLY A 209 6.43 -14.62 16.95
C GLY A 209 5.85 -15.24 18.22
N GLU A 210 6.63 -15.31 19.30
CA GLU A 210 6.18 -15.79 20.61
C GLU A 210 5.15 -14.84 21.24
N ALA A 211 5.42 -13.54 21.21
CA ALA A 211 4.53 -12.52 21.76
C ALA A 211 3.20 -12.44 21.01
N LEU A 212 3.22 -12.43 19.67
CA LEU A 212 2.02 -12.32 18.85
C LEU A 212 1.08 -13.53 19.05
N ARG A 213 1.62 -14.74 19.24
CA ARG A 213 0.80 -15.92 19.62
C ARG A 213 0.15 -15.77 20.99
N ALA A 214 0.83 -15.15 21.95
CA ALA A 214 0.31 -14.95 23.31
C ALA A 214 -0.84 -13.93 23.35
N VAL A 215 -0.81 -12.90 22.49
CA VAL A 215 -1.81 -11.82 22.50
C VAL A 215 -2.92 -11.98 21.46
N ARG A 216 -2.75 -12.81 20.42
CA ARG A 216 -3.72 -12.94 19.31
C ARG A 216 -5.16 -13.13 19.77
N ALA A 217 -5.40 -13.96 20.78
CA ALA A 217 -6.73 -14.28 21.27
C ALA A 217 -7.47 -13.09 21.92
N LEU A 218 -6.76 -11.98 22.20
CA LEU A 218 -7.37 -10.76 22.69
C LEU A 218 -8.20 -10.07 21.60
N ASP A 219 -7.81 -10.16 20.33
CA ASP A 219 -8.58 -9.56 19.23
C ASP A 219 -9.75 -10.46 18.81
N LEU A 220 -10.95 -10.12 19.28
CA LEU A 220 -12.17 -10.84 18.96
C LEU A 220 -12.60 -10.73 17.48
N SER A 221 -12.05 -9.77 16.73
CA SER A 221 -12.24 -9.74 15.27
C SER A 221 -11.38 -10.78 14.55
N ASN A 222 -10.44 -11.42 15.25
CA ASN A 222 -9.48 -12.39 14.72
C ASN A 222 -8.77 -11.87 13.46
N ARG A 223 -8.26 -10.62 13.53
CA ARG A 223 -7.52 -10.02 12.42
C ARG A 223 -6.28 -10.84 12.08
N PRO A 224 -5.92 -10.97 10.79
CA PRO A 224 -4.65 -11.54 10.38
C PRO A 224 -3.44 -10.80 10.98
N TRP A 225 -2.35 -11.53 11.15
CA TRP A 225 -1.05 -10.95 11.47
C TRP A 225 -0.11 -10.97 10.27
N GLU A 226 0.85 -10.05 10.27
CA GLU A 226 2.06 -10.01 9.46
C GLU A 226 3.25 -9.96 10.45
N ASN A 227 4.41 -10.56 10.11
CA ASN A 227 5.51 -10.70 11.07
C ASN A 227 6.88 -10.37 10.44
N GLY A 228 6.90 -9.37 9.57
CA GLY A 228 8.06 -8.94 8.83
C GLY A 228 8.70 -10.06 8.01
N TRP A 229 10.00 -10.25 8.23
CA TRP A 229 10.78 -11.32 7.62
C TRP A 229 10.73 -12.64 8.41
N GLY A 230 9.99 -12.68 9.52
CA GLY A 230 9.80 -13.88 10.32
C GLY A 230 8.78 -14.87 9.74
N GLU A 231 8.65 -16.00 10.42
CA GLU A 231 7.65 -17.03 10.10
C GLU A 231 6.22 -16.52 10.38
N PRO A 232 5.24 -16.75 9.48
CA PRO A 232 3.82 -16.56 9.77
C PRO A 232 3.38 -17.48 10.91
N GLN A 233 2.46 -17.06 11.78
CA GLN A 233 2.10 -17.82 12.98
C GLN A 233 0.75 -18.54 12.89
N ALA A 234 0.03 -18.38 11.78
CA ALA A 234 -1.20 -19.10 11.46
C ALA A 234 -1.45 -19.14 9.94
N PRO A 235 -2.23 -20.11 9.41
CA PRO A 235 -2.65 -20.14 8.01
C PRO A 235 -3.56 -18.97 7.58
N THR A 236 -4.11 -18.23 8.56
CA THR A 236 -4.94 -17.04 8.34
C THR A 236 -4.15 -15.74 8.26
N ASP A 237 -2.83 -15.80 8.47
CA ASP A 237 -1.93 -14.65 8.40
C ASP A 237 -1.60 -14.28 6.94
N CYS A 238 -0.76 -13.26 6.79
CA CYS A 238 -0.08 -12.92 5.54
C CYS A 238 1.42 -12.76 5.77
N THR A 239 2.17 -12.55 4.69
CA THR A 239 3.60 -12.22 4.75
C THR A 239 3.92 -11.04 3.84
N GLU A 240 4.82 -10.19 4.29
CA GLU A 240 5.35 -9.09 3.50
C GLU A 240 6.40 -9.52 2.47
N ALA A 241 6.50 -8.77 1.38
CA ALA A 241 7.59 -8.92 0.41
C ALA A 241 8.10 -7.56 -0.04
N HIS A 242 9.43 -7.36 0.03
CA HIS A 242 10.08 -6.09 -0.28
C HIS A 242 10.96 -6.18 -1.55
N PRO A 243 10.38 -6.32 -2.78
CA PRO A 243 11.14 -6.49 -4.01
C PRO A 243 11.78 -5.16 -4.49
N TYR A 244 12.82 -4.73 -3.79
CA TYR A 244 13.65 -3.58 -4.15
C TYR A 244 14.57 -3.88 -5.34
N LEU A 245 14.00 -4.01 -6.55
CA LEU A 245 14.73 -4.44 -7.76
C LEU A 245 16.01 -3.65 -8.07
N MET A 246 16.09 -2.36 -7.70
CA MET A 246 17.24 -1.50 -8.00
C MET A 246 18.27 -1.40 -6.86
N ILE A 247 18.09 -2.16 -5.77
CA ILE A 247 19.02 -2.15 -4.63
C ILE A 247 20.45 -2.52 -5.03
N GLY A 248 20.59 -3.48 -5.95
CA GLY A 248 21.89 -3.94 -6.47
C GLY A 248 22.68 -2.85 -7.21
N LEU A 249 21.99 -1.86 -7.77
CA LEU A 249 22.63 -0.71 -8.41
C LEU A 249 23.29 0.23 -7.40
N PHE A 250 22.83 0.23 -6.15
CA PHE A 250 23.50 0.94 -5.07
C PHE A 250 24.63 0.09 -4.49
N ASN A 251 24.33 -1.15 -4.10
CA ASN A 251 25.29 -2.10 -3.56
C ASN A 251 25.13 -3.47 -4.25
N PRO A 252 26.11 -3.92 -5.06
CA PRO A 252 26.02 -5.19 -5.78
C PRO A 252 25.87 -6.45 -4.91
N ALA A 253 26.21 -6.36 -3.62
CA ALA A 253 26.01 -7.45 -2.66
C ALA A 253 24.55 -7.58 -2.20
N TRP A 254 23.67 -6.64 -2.57
CA TRP A 254 22.28 -6.61 -2.15
C TRP A 254 21.34 -6.92 -3.32
N GLY A 255 20.32 -7.72 -3.06
CA GLY A 255 19.28 -8.07 -4.04
C GLY A 255 19.81 -8.83 -5.26
N ASN A 256 19.16 -8.63 -6.42
CA ASN A 256 19.54 -9.27 -7.67
C ASN A 256 20.56 -8.41 -8.44
N SER A 257 21.82 -8.82 -8.45
CA SER A 257 22.91 -8.12 -9.14
C SER A 257 22.76 -8.08 -10.67
N ASN A 258 21.91 -8.93 -11.26
CA ASN A 258 21.65 -8.95 -12.69
C ASN A 258 20.57 -7.94 -13.13
N PHE A 259 19.88 -7.28 -12.20
CA PHE A 259 18.88 -6.27 -12.52
C PHE A 259 19.55 -4.90 -12.70
N ALA A 260 19.75 -4.50 -13.95
CA ALA A 260 20.37 -3.22 -14.31
C ALA A 260 19.34 -2.14 -14.66
N GLY A 261 18.10 -2.51 -15.01
CA GLY A 261 17.03 -1.58 -15.31
C GLY A 261 15.75 -2.25 -15.78
N LEU A 262 14.79 -1.48 -16.26
CA LEU A 262 13.50 -2.02 -16.70
C LEU A 262 13.58 -3.03 -17.84
N LYS A 263 14.64 -2.99 -18.67
CA LYS A 263 14.90 -3.99 -19.70
C LYS A 263 15.06 -5.41 -19.16
N ASP A 264 15.37 -5.57 -17.88
CA ASP A 264 15.54 -6.86 -17.21
C ASP A 264 14.24 -7.37 -16.57
N MET A 265 13.14 -6.60 -16.64
CA MET A 265 11.82 -7.04 -16.15
C MET A 265 11.32 -8.37 -16.74
N PRO A 266 11.61 -8.75 -18.00
CA PRO A 266 11.27 -10.09 -18.51
C PRO A 266 11.87 -11.23 -17.69
N ASN A 267 12.96 -10.99 -16.95
CA ASN A 267 13.63 -11.98 -16.11
C ASN A 267 13.14 -11.95 -14.65
N VAL A 268 12.19 -11.07 -14.32
CA VAL A 268 11.62 -10.94 -12.98
C VAL A 268 10.37 -11.80 -12.87
N SER A 269 10.27 -12.59 -11.78
CA SER A 269 9.05 -13.33 -11.46
C SER A 269 7.94 -12.37 -11.01
N GLY A 270 6.72 -12.58 -11.51
CA GLY A 270 5.53 -11.86 -11.03
C GLY A 270 5.17 -12.15 -9.57
N LYS A 271 5.60 -13.30 -9.04
CA LYS A 271 5.55 -13.63 -7.61
C LYS A 271 6.82 -13.10 -6.94
N PRO A 272 6.71 -12.18 -5.97
CA PRO A 272 7.87 -11.58 -5.33
C PRO A 272 8.64 -12.63 -4.51
N PRO A 273 9.96 -12.44 -4.33
CA PRO A 273 10.77 -13.34 -3.53
C PRO A 273 10.44 -13.18 -2.05
N LEU A 274 10.35 -14.31 -1.34
CA LEU A 274 10.26 -14.39 0.12
C LEU A 274 11.52 -15.05 0.67
N ASN A 275 11.87 -14.82 1.93
CA ASN A 275 12.95 -15.56 2.58
C ASN A 275 12.49 -16.98 3.04
N PRO A 276 13.37 -17.86 3.55
CA PRO A 276 12.98 -19.19 4.02
C PRO A 276 11.95 -19.20 5.17
N GLU A 277 12.07 -18.28 6.13
CA GLU A 277 11.18 -18.20 7.31
C GLU A 277 9.75 -17.85 6.88
N GLN A 278 9.60 -16.85 6.00
CA GLN A 278 8.33 -16.42 5.43
C GLN A 278 7.61 -17.53 4.63
N ARG A 279 8.34 -18.53 4.12
CA ARG A 279 7.79 -19.61 3.29
C ARG A 279 7.31 -20.83 4.08
N LYS A 280 7.56 -20.89 5.40
CA LYS A 280 7.23 -22.06 6.21
C LYS A 280 5.74 -22.38 6.25
N ILE A 281 4.89 -21.35 6.20
CA ILE A 281 3.44 -21.50 6.05
C ILE A 281 3.01 -20.85 4.73
N PRO A 282 2.27 -21.56 3.86
CA PRO A 282 1.77 -20.97 2.62
C PRO A 282 0.63 -20.00 2.93
N VAL A 283 0.97 -18.72 3.06
CA VAL A 283 0.03 -17.62 3.29
C VAL A 283 0.06 -16.63 2.11
N PRO A 284 -1.00 -15.81 1.92
CA PRO A 284 -0.99 -14.76 0.92
C PRO A 284 0.14 -13.76 1.11
N ILE A 285 0.63 -13.24 0.00
CA ILE A 285 1.71 -12.25 -0.02
C ILE A 285 1.12 -10.84 -0.17
N ILE A 286 1.63 -9.90 0.60
CA ILE A 286 1.43 -8.47 0.37
C ILE A 286 2.79 -7.88 0.01
N ILE A 287 2.88 -7.24 -1.15
CA ILE A 287 4.01 -6.35 -1.42
C ILE A 287 3.66 -5.04 -0.70
N ASN A 288 4.10 -4.88 0.54
CA ASN A 288 3.89 -3.66 1.30
C ASN A 288 5.06 -2.68 1.18
N GLU A 289 6.20 -3.07 0.61
CA GLU A 289 7.26 -2.13 0.20
C GLU A 289 7.87 -2.44 -1.16
N TYR A 290 8.00 -1.42 -2.00
CA TYR A 290 8.85 -1.44 -3.19
C TYR A 290 9.03 0.01 -3.65
N ALA A 291 10.24 0.34 -4.11
CA ALA A 291 10.58 1.57 -4.83
C ALA A 291 12.06 1.48 -5.20
N TRP A 292 12.87 2.39 -4.63
CA TRP A 292 14.33 2.52 -4.57
C TRP A 292 14.79 3.87 -5.11
N LEU A 293 14.14 4.40 -6.15
CA LEU A 293 14.57 5.62 -6.85
C LEU A 293 14.16 6.93 -6.13
N TRP A 294 14.12 6.93 -4.80
CA TRP A 294 13.72 8.11 -4.01
C TRP A 294 14.49 9.37 -4.41
N LEU A 295 13.75 10.47 -4.46
CA LEU A 295 14.24 11.83 -4.65
C LEU A 295 13.72 12.65 -3.48
N THR A 296 14.52 13.58 -3.00
CA THR A 296 14.06 14.64 -2.09
C THR A 296 12.90 15.42 -2.72
N ARG A 297 12.14 16.18 -1.91
CA ARG A 297 11.05 17.04 -2.42
C ARG A 297 11.52 18.05 -3.48
N ASN A 298 12.79 18.45 -3.44
CA ASN A 298 13.42 19.33 -4.44
C ASN A 298 13.88 18.60 -5.72
N GLY A 299 13.79 17.27 -5.75
CA GLY A 299 14.13 16.44 -6.92
C GLY A 299 15.61 16.05 -7.03
N GLU A 300 16.36 16.22 -5.94
CA GLU A 300 17.73 15.69 -5.81
C GLU A 300 17.70 14.23 -5.31
N PRO A 301 18.66 13.38 -5.70
CA PRO A 301 18.81 12.03 -5.16
C PRO A 301 18.95 12.03 -3.64
N THR A 302 18.48 10.96 -2.99
CA THR A 302 18.76 10.65 -1.58
C THR A 302 20.14 9.97 -1.46
N CYS A 303 20.61 9.72 -0.24
CA CYS A 303 21.93 9.11 -0.04
C CYS A 303 22.03 7.67 -0.58
N LEU A 304 20.89 7.02 -0.86
CA LEU A 304 20.84 5.68 -1.46
C LEU A 304 20.71 5.70 -2.99
N THR A 305 20.45 6.86 -3.60
CA THR A 305 20.02 6.91 -5.01
C THR A 305 20.92 7.72 -5.92
N GLY A 306 21.83 8.53 -5.39
CA GLY A 306 22.82 9.27 -6.19
C GLY A 306 23.56 8.38 -7.20
N PRO A 307 24.30 7.36 -6.72
CA PRO A 307 25.01 6.42 -7.62
C PRO A 307 24.09 5.64 -8.55
N VAL A 308 22.84 5.43 -8.17
CA VAL A 308 21.84 4.70 -8.98
C VAL A 308 21.37 5.57 -10.15
N TYR A 309 21.06 6.84 -9.90
CA TYR A 309 20.69 7.79 -10.96
C TYR A 309 21.84 8.04 -11.93
N GLU A 310 23.07 8.11 -11.46
CA GLU A 310 24.24 8.24 -12.33
C GLU A 310 24.38 7.04 -13.28
N LYS A 311 24.17 5.81 -12.80
CA LYS A 311 24.19 4.60 -13.63
C LYS A 311 23.05 4.54 -14.65
N LEU A 312 21.87 5.04 -14.28
CA LEU A 312 20.65 4.93 -15.10
C LEU A 312 20.46 6.09 -16.07
N LEU A 313 20.87 7.31 -15.70
CA LEU A 313 20.62 8.54 -16.46
C LEU A 313 21.90 9.35 -16.77
N GLY A 314 23.04 9.00 -16.18
CA GLY A 314 24.29 9.75 -16.26
C GLY A 314 24.42 10.86 -15.22
N ALA A 315 25.66 11.29 -14.94
CA ALA A 315 26.00 12.27 -13.89
C ALA A 315 25.38 13.67 -14.08
N GLY A 316 24.91 14.00 -15.29
CA GLY A 316 24.32 15.31 -15.62
C GLY A 316 22.78 15.34 -15.65
N ALA A 317 22.12 14.29 -15.16
CA ALA A 317 20.66 14.20 -15.21
C ALA A 317 19.99 15.34 -14.44
N THR A 318 19.16 16.12 -15.14
CA THR A 318 18.39 17.22 -14.55
C THR A 318 17.31 16.72 -13.60
N VAL A 319 16.85 17.59 -12.68
CA VAL A 319 15.69 17.31 -11.81
C VAL A 319 14.46 16.84 -12.61
N ALA A 320 14.18 17.47 -13.75
CA ALA A 320 13.05 17.09 -14.59
C ALA A 320 13.18 15.68 -15.18
N GLN A 321 14.39 15.30 -15.63
CA GLN A 321 14.67 13.95 -16.11
C GLN A 321 14.53 12.92 -14.99
N ARG A 322 15.10 13.19 -13.81
CA ARG A 322 15.02 12.30 -12.64
C ARG A 322 13.57 12.08 -12.19
N ARG A 323 12.77 13.16 -12.05
CA ARG A 323 11.34 13.08 -11.67
C ARG A 323 10.52 12.28 -12.69
N THR A 324 10.72 12.56 -13.98
CA THR A 324 10.01 11.84 -15.05
C THR A 324 10.38 10.36 -15.07
N PHE A 325 11.68 10.05 -14.97
CA PHE A 325 12.19 8.68 -14.91
C PHE A 325 11.63 7.94 -13.71
N TYR A 326 11.73 8.50 -12.50
CA TYR A 326 11.22 7.87 -11.29
C TYR A 326 9.73 7.56 -11.41
N ALA A 327 8.91 8.55 -11.79
CA ALA A 327 7.47 8.37 -11.87
C ALA A 327 7.07 7.28 -12.89
N LYS A 328 7.68 7.27 -14.08
CA LYS A 328 7.41 6.24 -15.09
C LYS A 328 7.90 4.86 -14.67
N THR A 329 9.10 4.77 -14.07
CA THR A 329 9.66 3.51 -13.59
C THR A 329 8.84 2.93 -12.45
N LEU A 330 8.42 3.77 -11.50
CA LEU A 330 7.58 3.34 -10.40
C LEU A 330 6.20 2.88 -10.88
N ALA A 331 5.58 3.61 -11.82
CA ALA A 331 4.33 3.20 -12.45
C ALA A 331 4.48 1.84 -13.16
N ALA A 332 5.53 1.65 -13.97
CA ALA A 332 5.78 0.39 -14.66
C ALA A 332 5.97 -0.81 -13.70
N LYS A 333 6.68 -0.61 -12.58
CA LYS A 333 6.82 -1.64 -11.54
C LYS A 333 5.49 -1.93 -10.84
N THR A 334 4.71 -0.89 -10.54
CA THR A 334 3.37 -1.02 -9.93
C THR A 334 2.45 -1.84 -10.83
N GLU A 335 2.40 -1.49 -12.12
CA GLU A 335 1.67 -2.22 -13.15
C GLU A 335 2.09 -3.69 -13.19
N PHE A 336 3.41 -3.96 -13.18
CA PHE A 336 3.95 -5.32 -13.17
C PHE A 336 3.45 -6.16 -12.01
N TRP A 337 3.62 -5.68 -10.78
CA TRP A 337 3.22 -6.44 -9.60
C TRP A 337 1.71 -6.69 -9.55
N ARG A 338 0.91 -5.68 -9.93
CA ARG A 338 -0.56 -5.82 -9.97
C ARG A 338 -1.02 -6.74 -11.10
N ALA A 339 -0.37 -6.67 -12.26
CA ALA A 339 -0.76 -7.43 -13.44
C ALA A 339 -0.57 -8.93 -13.22
N HIS A 340 0.49 -9.38 -12.55
CA HIS A 340 0.73 -10.82 -12.43
C HIS A 340 -0.24 -11.55 -11.49
N ARG A 341 -1.06 -10.82 -10.72
CA ARG A 341 -2.08 -11.37 -9.81
C ARG A 341 -1.51 -12.33 -8.76
N GLU A 342 -0.24 -12.20 -8.36
CA GLU A 342 0.42 -13.13 -7.43
C GLU A 342 0.35 -12.70 -5.95
N CYS A 343 -0.19 -11.52 -5.67
CA CYS A 343 -0.26 -10.93 -4.32
C CYS A 343 -1.70 -10.52 -3.97
N ALA A 344 -2.00 -10.48 -2.67
CA ALA A 344 -3.25 -9.93 -2.14
C ALA A 344 -3.26 -8.38 -2.17
N GLY A 345 -2.07 -7.79 -2.16
CA GLY A 345 -1.89 -6.35 -2.09
C GLY A 345 -0.57 -5.86 -2.68
N VAL A 346 -0.59 -4.62 -3.16
CA VAL A 346 0.59 -3.87 -3.62
C VAL A 346 0.52 -2.46 -3.04
N LEU A 347 1.44 -2.14 -2.12
CA LEU A 347 1.59 -0.85 -1.47
C LEU A 347 3.01 -0.31 -1.73
N HIS A 348 3.09 0.89 -2.32
CA HIS A 348 4.36 1.53 -2.67
C HIS A 348 5.06 2.13 -1.44
N PHE A 349 6.39 2.15 -1.40
CA PHE A 349 7.16 2.79 -0.33
C PHE A 349 7.85 4.10 -0.78
N CYS A 350 7.55 5.27 -0.22
CA CYS A 350 6.50 5.60 0.75
C CYS A 350 5.82 6.92 0.34
N THR A 351 4.68 7.24 0.98
CA THR A 351 3.89 8.45 0.69
C THR A 351 4.00 9.49 1.80
N LEU A 352 4.32 9.09 3.03
CA LEU A 352 4.59 10.03 4.09
C LEU A 352 5.86 9.60 4.82
N GLY A 353 6.84 10.48 4.86
CA GLY A 353 8.13 10.27 5.49
C GLY A 353 8.91 11.57 5.52
N TYR A 354 10.18 11.51 5.89
CA TYR A 354 11.03 12.70 5.80
C TYR A 354 11.41 13.07 4.36
N SER A 355 11.93 14.28 4.20
CA SER A 355 12.79 14.63 3.07
C SER A 355 14.00 15.39 3.58
N ARG A 356 15.16 14.72 3.56
CA ARG A 356 16.44 15.28 4.01
C ARG A 356 17.44 15.36 2.86
N PRO A 357 18.49 16.20 2.98
CA PRO A 357 19.55 16.27 1.98
C PRO A 357 20.13 14.88 1.67
N GLY A 358 20.38 14.59 0.40
CA GLY A 358 20.95 13.30 -0.02
C GLY A 358 22.47 13.32 -0.23
N ASP A 359 23.06 14.50 -0.24
CA ASP A 359 24.50 14.77 -0.38
C ASP A 359 25.27 14.64 0.95
N GLN A 360 24.57 14.38 2.05
CA GLN A 360 25.14 14.17 3.37
C GLN A 360 25.06 12.68 3.77
N PRO A 361 26.03 12.18 4.56
CA PRO A 361 25.93 10.84 5.12
C PRO A 361 24.81 10.76 6.17
N ARG A 362 24.29 9.55 6.39
CA ARG A 362 23.38 9.27 7.51
C ARG A 362 24.11 9.51 8.85
N PRO A 363 23.42 9.98 9.92
CA PRO A 363 21.97 10.19 10.00
C PRO A 363 21.47 11.55 9.50
N VAL A 364 22.37 12.48 9.15
CA VAL A 364 22.00 13.82 8.65
C VAL A 364 21.29 13.72 7.31
N GLY A 365 21.83 12.92 6.39
CA GLY A 365 21.21 12.66 5.11
C GLY A 365 20.03 11.68 5.18
N GLY A 366 19.08 11.84 4.27
CA GLY A 366 17.91 10.96 4.14
C GLY A 366 18.21 9.76 3.25
N ALA A 367 17.79 8.57 3.67
CA ALA A 367 17.86 7.36 2.84
C ALA A 367 16.72 7.29 1.83
N THR A 368 15.53 7.69 2.27
CA THR A 368 14.27 7.60 1.54
C THR A 368 13.59 8.96 1.54
N SER A 369 12.55 9.11 0.72
CA SER A 369 11.74 10.32 0.73
C SER A 369 10.35 10.06 0.16
N ASP A 370 9.42 10.96 0.45
CA ASP A 370 8.08 10.96 -0.12
C ASP A 370 8.01 11.72 -1.46
N HIS A 371 6.80 11.88 -1.98
CA HIS A 371 6.54 12.49 -3.29
C HIS A 371 5.85 13.85 -3.21
N TRP A 372 5.86 14.52 -2.05
CA TRP A 372 5.26 15.84 -1.91
C TRP A 372 6.19 16.91 -2.47
N ILE A 373 5.65 17.87 -3.21
CA ILE A 373 6.36 19.12 -3.52
C ILE A 373 5.87 20.28 -2.64
N ASP A 374 4.75 20.07 -1.95
CA ASP A 374 4.22 20.95 -0.90
C ASP A 374 3.42 20.08 0.08
N VAL A 375 3.97 19.84 1.26
CA VAL A 375 3.36 18.98 2.29
C VAL A 375 2.27 19.71 3.10
N GLU A 376 2.25 21.05 3.11
CA GLU A 376 1.17 21.82 3.74
C GLU A 376 -0.10 21.74 2.91
N GLN A 377 0.03 21.97 1.60
CA GLN A 377 -1.08 21.91 0.64
C GLN A 377 -1.35 20.50 0.10
N LEU A 378 -0.54 19.51 0.50
CA LEU A 378 -0.63 18.12 0.07
C LEU A 378 -0.62 18.01 -1.47
N LYS A 379 0.35 18.69 -2.09
CA LYS A 379 0.57 18.67 -3.54
C LYS A 379 1.65 17.64 -3.86
N PHE A 380 1.26 16.60 -4.58
CA PHE A 380 2.21 15.62 -5.12
C PHE A 380 3.05 16.24 -6.24
N GLU A 381 4.23 15.66 -6.45
CA GLU A 381 4.98 15.87 -7.68
C GLU A 381 4.09 15.47 -8.90
N PRO A 382 3.95 16.33 -9.93
CA PRO A 382 2.96 16.13 -10.97
C PRO A 382 3.16 14.87 -11.84
N ASN A 383 4.40 14.45 -12.10
CA ASN A 383 4.66 13.22 -12.85
C ASN A 383 4.29 11.99 -12.00
N PHE A 384 4.65 11.98 -10.71
CA PHE A 384 4.24 10.95 -9.77
C PHE A 384 2.72 10.81 -9.72
N GLU A 385 2.01 11.92 -9.44
CA GLU A 385 0.54 11.89 -9.38
C GLU A 385 -0.08 11.44 -10.70
N ARG A 386 0.50 11.82 -11.84
CA ARG A 386 0.00 11.42 -13.15
C ARG A 386 0.21 9.93 -13.43
N TYR A 387 1.45 9.45 -13.39
CA TYR A 387 1.79 8.11 -13.88
C TYR A 387 1.45 7.02 -12.85
N VAL A 388 1.69 7.28 -11.56
CA VAL A 388 1.47 6.28 -10.51
C VAL A 388 -0.02 6.13 -10.21
N ARG A 389 -0.82 7.20 -10.31
CA ARG A 389 -2.28 7.09 -10.20
C ARG A 389 -2.88 6.16 -11.25
N ASP A 390 -2.45 6.28 -12.51
CA ASP A 390 -2.90 5.38 -13.58
C ASP A 390 -2.53 3.93 -13.26
N ALA A 391 -1.29 3.71 -12.81
CA ALA A 391 -0.79 2.40 -12.42
C ALA A 391 -1.53 1.77 -11.23
N PHE A 392 -2.26 2.55 -10.43
CA PHE A 392 -3.13 2.09 -9.34
C PHE A 392 -4.62 2.07 -9.67
N SER A 393 -5.03 2.45 -10.88
CA SER A 393 -6.43 2.40 -11.30
C SER A 393 -7.06 1.02 -11.04
N PRO A 394 -8.29 0.93 -10.48
CA PRO A 394 -8.95 -0.35 -10.20
C PRO A 394 -9.13 -1.25 -11.42
N ILE A 395 -9.38 -0.63 -12.59
CA ILE A 395 -9.20 -1.29 -13.88
C ILE A 395 -7.83 -0.84 -14.41
N GLY A 396 -6.85 -1.72 -14.35
CA GLY A 396 -5.46 -1.44 -14.68
C GLY A 396 -5.07 -1.94 -16.07
N VAL A 397 -4.04 -1.33 -16.64
CA VAL A 397 -3.41 -1.76 -17.89
C VAL A 397 -1.90 -1.81 -17.70
N MET A 398 -1.23 -2.80 -18.30
CA MET A 398 0.22 -2.89 -18.32
C MET A 398 0.70 -3.20 -19.73
N LEU A 399 1.61 -2.37 -20.23
CA LEU A 399 2.46 -2.70 -21.37
C LEU A 399 3.53 -3.68 -20.91
N ASP A 400 3.46 -4.90 -21.43
CA ASP A 400 4.53 -5.88 -21.30
C ASP A 400 5.51 -5.70 -22.46
N PHE A 401 6.23 -4.58 -22.40
CA PHE A 401 7.19 -4.12 -23.38
C PHE A 401 8.31 -3.41 -22.63
N TRP A 402 9.54 -3.92 -22.75
CA TRP A 402 10.65 -3.53 -21.88
C TRP A 402 11.92 -3.15 -22.65
N ASP A 403 11.88 -3.27 -23.98
CA ASP A 403 13.00 -2.90 -24.86
C ASP A 403 13.18 -1.38 -24.88
N ASP A 404 14.42 -0.93 -24.72
CA ASP A 404 14.82 0.47 -24.82
C ASP A 404 15.12 0.91 -26.26
N THR A 405 15.38 -0.06 -27.13
CA THR A 405 15.82 0.13 -28.52
C THR A 405 15.12 -0.86 -29.45
N ILE A 406 14.58 -0.34 -30.55
CA ILE A 406 13.82 -1.10 -31.53
C ILE A 406 14.39 -0.82 -32.94
N PRO A 407 14.63 -1.85 -33.77
CA PRO A 407 15.06 -1.64 -35.15
C PRO A 407 13.98 -0.92 -35.98
N ALA A 408 14.40 0.05 -36.80
CA ALA A 408 13.54 0.78 -37.71
C ALA A 408 12.65 -0.15 -38.57
N GLY A 409 11.35 0.14 -38.60
CA GLY A 409 10.38 -0.60 -39.43
C GLY A 409 10.09 -2.03 -38.97
N SER A 410 10.65 -2.48 -37.84
CA SER A 410 10.45 -3.85 -37.37
C SER A 410 9.00 -4.11 -36.95
N GLU A 411 8.55 -5.34 -37.18
CA GLU A 411 7.28 -5.84 -36.66
C GLU A 411 7.50 -6.60 -35.35
N ARG A 412 6.68 -6.31 -34.35
CA ARG A 412 6.67 -6.99 -33.05
C ARG A 412 5.24 -7.32 -32.63
N THR A 413 5.11 -8.37 -31.83
CA THR A 413 3.88 -8.60 -31.05
C THR A 413 4.07 -7.96 -29.69
N VAL A 414 3.24 -6.97 -29.38
CA VAL A 414 3.21 -6.32 -28.06
C VAL A 414 2.09 -6.94 -27.23
N ARG A 415 2.41 -7.41 -26.03
CA ARG A 415 1.42 -7.90 -25.07
C ARG A 415 0.92 -6.75 -24.19
N VAL A 416 -0.40 -6.67 -24.02
CA VAL A 416 -1.05 -5.69 -23.14
C VAL A 416 -1.94 -6.43 -22.15
N TYR A 417 -1.60 -6.30 -20.87
CA TYR A 417 -2.35 -6.92 -19.78
C TYR A 417 -3.42 -5.93 -19.34
N VAL A 418 -4.65 -6.42 -19.12
CA VAL A 418 -5.74 -5.66 -18.50
C VAL A 418 -6.18 -6.41 -17.27
N ILE A 419 -6.33 -5.69 -16.17
CA ILE A 419 -6.67 -6.26 -14.87
C ILE A 419 -7.89 -5.57 -14.28
N ASN A 420 -8.70 -6.32 -13.54
CA ASN A 420 -9.89 -5.82 -12.86
C ASN A 420 -9.81 -6.15 -11.36
N ASP A 421 -9.72 -5.16 -10.49
CA ASP A 421 -9.73 -5.32 -9.03
C ASP A 421 -11.12 -5.22 -8.40
N LEU A 422 -12.17 -5.16 -9.22
CA LEU A 422 -13.53 -4.92 -8.78
C LEU A 422 -14.38 -6.19 -8.88
N GLU A 423 -15.44 -6.22 -8.08
CA GLU A 423 -16.47 -7.25 -8.14
C GLU A 423 -17.20 -7.30 -9.50
N PRO A 424 -17.73 -6.19 -10.05
CA PRO A 424 -18.32 -6.22 -11.39
C PRO A 424 -17.27 -6.54 -12.46
N GLU A 425 -17.70 -7.27 -13.50
CA GLU A 425 -16.88 -7.45 -14.70
C GLU A 425 -16.68 -6.12 -15.45
N TRP A 426 -15.59 -6.03 -16.21
CA TRP A 426 -15.29 -4.87 -17.04
C TRP A 426 -15.30 -5.24 -18.52
N LYS A 427 -15.98 -4.44 -19.34
CA LYS A 427 -16.00 -4.54 -20.80
C LYS A 427 -15.67 -3.17 -21.39
N GLY A 428 -14.71 -3.14 -22.29
CA GLY A 428 -14.27 -1.90 -22.94
C GLY A 428 -13.39 -2.18 -24.15
N LYS A 429 -12.57 -1.20 -24.53
CA LYS A 429 -11.55 -1.36 -25.55
C LYS A 429 -10.19 -0.95 -25.01
N VAL A 430 -9.16 -1.56 -25.58
CA VAL A 430 -7.78 -1.24 -25.33
C VAL A 430 -7.19 -0.67 -26.60
N ARG A 431 -6.59 0.51 -26.49
CA ARG A 431 -5.93 1.22 -27.58
C ARG A 431 -4.43 1.18 -27.36
N LEU A 432 -3.70 0.61 -28.30
CA LEU A 432 -2.24 0.65 -28.35
C LEU A 432 -1.80 1.64 -29.42
N ARG A 433 -0.92 2.57 -29.08
CA ARG A 433 -0.41 3.56 -30.05
C ARG A 433 1.06 3.90 -29.83
N VAL A 434 1.71 4.36 -30.89
CA VAL A 434 3.04 4.98 -30.85
C VAL A 434 2.91 6.49 -31.06
N ALA A 435 3.58 7.25 -30.22
CA ALA A 435 3.71 8.70 -30.32
C ALA A 435 5.19 9.11 -30.40
N ASN A 436 5.49 10.18 -31.15
CA ASN A 436 6.81 10.82 -31.09
C ASN A 436 6.90 11.79 -29.89
N GLN A 437 8.07 12.39 -29.67
CA GLN A 437 8.28 13.36 -28.59
C GLN A 437 7.39 14.61 -28.67
N ALA A 438 6.91 14.98 -29.86
CA ALA A 438 5.94 16.07 -30.04
C ALA A 438 4.49 15.65 -29.69
N GLY A 439 4.28 14.41 -29.23
CA GLY A 439 2.96 13.85 -28.93
C GLY A 439 2.13 13.52 -30.18
N LYS A 440 2.71 13.63 -31.39
CA LYS A 440 2.05 13.27 -32.64
C LYS A 440 1.90 11.75 -32.69
N ARG A 441 0.65 11.30 -32.85
CA ARG A 441 0.29 9.89 -33.00
C ARG A 441 0.69 9.42 -34.39
N LEU A 442 1.43 8.32 -34.45
CA LEU A 442 1.96 7.78 -35.72
C LEU A 442 1.19 6.55 -36.17
N SER A 443 0.84 5.68 -35.24
CA SER A 443 0.07 4.48 -35.49
C SER A 443 -0.77 4.11 -34.27
N GLU A 444 -1.91 3.48 -34.50
CA GLU A 444 -2.87 3.11 -33.47
C GLU A 444 -3.57 1.80 -33.85
N LYS A 445 -3.80 0.93 -32.86
CA LYS A 445 -4.64 -0.26 -32.97
C LYS A 445 -5.57 -0.32 -31.76
N VAL A 446 -6.78 -0.83 -31.97
CA VAL A 446 -7.80 -0.94 -30.93
C VAL A 446 -8.35 -2.37 -30.95
N GLN A 447 -8.48 -2.98 -29.77
CA GLN A 447 -9.13 -4.28 -29.59
C GLN A 447 -10.19 -4.19 -28.47
N PRO A 448 -11.35 -4.88 -28.61
CA PRO A 448 -12.27 -5.05 -27.51
C PRO A 448 -11.64 -5.92 -26.41
N CYS A 449 -12.03 -5.70 -25.16
CA CYS A 449 -11.55 -6.45 -24.03
C CYS A 449 -12.66 -6.66 -23.00
N HIS A 450 -12.69 -7.87 -22.43
CA HIS A 450 -13.57 -8.25 -21.34
C HIS A 450 -12.72 -8.91 -20.26
N VAL A 451 -12.84 -8.42 -19.04
CA VAL A 451 -12.13 -8.94 -17.87
C VAL A 451 -13.17 -9.26 -16.80
N THR A 452 -13.13 -10.50 -16.31
CA THR A 452 -14.01 -10.95 -15.22
C THR A 452 -13.66 -10.26 -13.90
N SER A 453 -14.53 -10.41 -12.92
CA SER A 453 -14.28 -10.03 -11.52
C SER A 453 -12.92 -10.52 -11.03
N PHE A 454 -12.11 -9.64 -10.42
CA PHE A 454 -10.76 -9.94 -9.90
C PHE A 454 -9.79 -10.61 -10.92
N GLY A 455 -10.12 -10.53 -12.21
CA GLY A 455 -9.47 -11.29 -13.27
C GLY A 455 -8.37 -10.53 -14.01
N GLN A 456 -7.92 -11.15 -15.09
CA GLN A 456 -6.98 -10.61 -16.04
C GLN A 456 -7.29 -11.07 -17.47
N ARG A 457 -7.00 -10.21 -18.45
CA ARG A 457 -6.91 -10.55 -19.86
C ARG A 457 -5.59 -10.06 -20.44
N ILE A 458 -4.96 -10.86 -21.29
CA ILE A 458 -3.78 -10.47 -22.07
C ILE A 458 -4.22 -10.35 -23.53
N LEU A 459 -3.93 -9.20 -24.13
CA LEU A 459 -4.17 -8.93 -25.55
C LEU A 459 -2.85 -8.90 -26.29
N GLU A 460 -2.85 -9.38 -27.52
CA GLU A 460 -1.69 -9.35 -28.41
C GLU A 460 -1.95 -8.40 -29.58
N PHE A 461 -1.05 -7.44 -29.73
CA PHE A 461 -1.09 -6.48 -30.83
C PHE A 461 0.13 -6.69 -31.71
N LYS A 462 -0.08 -7.21 -32.92
CA LYS A 462 0.93 -7.17 -33.98
C LYS A 462 1.09 -5.73 -34.46
N PHE A 463 2.27 -5.16 -34.35
CA PHE A 463 2.52 -3.74 -34.53
C PHE A 463 3.81 -3.50 -35.32
N THR A 464 3.76 -2.60 -36.30
CA THR A 464 4.93 -2.15 -37.06
C THR A 464 5.44 -0.85 -36.45
N PHE A 465 6.71 -0.81 -36.09
CA PHE A 465 7.34 0.34 -35.46
C PHE A 465 7.82 1.37 -36.50
N PRO A 466 7.97 2.66 -36.13
CA PRO A 466 8.40 3.70 -37.07
C PRO A 466 9.73 3.39 -37.77
N CYS A 467 9.90 3.84 -39.01
CA CYS A 467 11.15 3.69 -39.75
C CYS A 467 12.18 4.79 -39.44
N THR A 468 11.74 5.90 -38.86
CA THR A 468 12.61 7.06 -38.60
C THR A 468 13.28 6.90 -37.24
N ALA A 469 14.62 6.98 -37.22
CA ALA A 469 15.38 6.97 -35.97
C ALA A 469 14.96 8.13 -35.04
N GLY A 470 14.98 7.88 -33.74
CA GLY A 470 14.60 8.88 -32.74
C GLY A 470 13.89 8.27 -31.53
N ALA A 471 13.49 9.14 -30.60
CA ALA A 471 12.80 8.75 -29.38
C ALA A 471 11.27 8.74 -29.56
N TYR A 472 10.64 7.70 -29.03
CA TYR A 472 9.21 7.45 -29.13
C TYR A 472 8.65 6.94 -27.81
N THR A 473 7.33 6.94 -27.73
CA THR A 473 6.59 6.42 -26.60
C THR A 473 5.50 5.48 -27.09
N LEU A 474 5.47 4.27 -26.53
CA LEU A 474 4.39 3.30 -26.68
C LEU A 474 3.39 3.52 -25.55
N ILE A 475 2.11 3.58 -25.88
CA ILE A 475 1.03 3.89 -24.93
C ILE A 475 -0.09 2.88 -25.12
N ALA A 476 -0.38 2.10 -24.07
CA ALA A 476 -1.64 1.37 -23.94
C ALA A 476 -2.62 2.22 -23.12
N GLU A 477 -3.84 2.33 -23.59
CA GLU A 477 -4.91 3.10 -22.94
C GLU A 477 -6.19 2.29 -22.89
N LEU A 478 -6.90 2.36 -21.77
CA LEU A 478 -8.25 1.82 -21.63
C LEU A 478 -9.29 2.88 -22.04
N ASP A 479 -10.27 2.49 -22.84
CA ASP A 479 -11.46 3.31 -23.07
C ASP A 479 -12.27 3.37 -21.76
N GLY A 480 -12.38 4.57 -21.17
CA GLY A 480 -13.08 4.80 -19.90
C GLY A 480 -14.06 5.97 -19.96
N LYS A 481 -15.18 5.85 -19.23
CA LYS A 481 -16.02 7.01 -18.88
C LYS A 481 -15.32 7.76 -17.73
N GLY A 482 -14.57 8.82 -18.04
CA GLY A 482 -13.86 9.62 -17.04
C GLY A 482 -12.36 9.75 -17.31
N HIS A 483 -11.53 9.53 -16.29
CA HIS A 483 -10.06 9.61 -16.38
C HIS A 483 -9.50 8.49 -17.27
N GLN A 484 -8.59 8.84 -18.17
CA GLN A 484 -7.95 7.88 -19.07
C GLN A 484 -6.81 7.17 -18.34
N VAL A 485 -6.91 5.84 -18.22
CA VAL A 485 -5.88 5.00 -17.60
C VAL A 485 -4.88 4.56 -18.65
N ARG A 486 -3.60 4.87 -18.45
CA ARG A 486 -2.53 4.58 -19.40
C ARG A 486 -1.37 3.82 -18.78
N SER A 487 -0.79 2.93 -19.58
CA SER A 487 0.54 2.37 -19.34
C SER A 487 1.46 2.84 -20.46
N ILE A 488 2.67 3.25 -20.09
CA ILE A 488 3.59 3.99 -20.97
C ILE A 488 4.99 3.39 -20.93
N ARG A 489 5.63 3.24 -22.09
CA ARG A 489 7.03 2.83 -22.25
C ARG A 489 7.72 3.73 -23.26
N ASP A 490 8.86 4.30 -22.87
CA ASP A 490 9.70 5.07 -23.78
C ASP A 490 10.73 4.14 -24.43
N PHE A 491 11.03 4.37 -25.70
CA PHE A 491 12.02 3.59 -26.46
C PHE A 491 12.62 4.43 -27.58
N ASN A 492 13.73 3.98 -28.14
CA ASN A 492 14.38 4.59 -29.29
C ASN A 492 14.28 3.69 -30.52
N ILE A 493 14.07 4.29 -31.69
CA ILE A 493 14.29 3.61 -32.96
C ILE A 493 15.75 3.82 -33.36
N THR A 494 16.46 2.72 -33.59
CA THR A 494 17.79 2.72 -34.19
C THR A 494 17.69 2.60 -35.71
N SER A 495 18.60 3.25 -36.43
CA SER A 495 18.71 3.10 -37.89
C SER A 495 18.92 1.63 -38.26
N ALA A 496 18.25 1.17 -39.32
CA ALA A 496 18.50 -0.16 -39.86
C ALA A 496 19.99 -0.28 -40.22
N GLN A 497 20.65 -1.32 -39.72
CA GLN A 497 21.99 -1.69 -40.16
C GLN A 497 21.97 -2.15 -41.61
#